data_AF-A0A7G8PWF0-F1
#
_entry.id   AF-A0A7G8PWF0-F1
#
_cell.length_a   1.000
_cell.length_b   1.000
_cell.length_c   1.000
_cell.angle_alpha   90.00
_cell.angle_beta   90.00
_cell.angle_gamma   90.00
#
_symmetry.space_group_name_H-M   'P 1'
#
loop_
_entity.id
_entity.type
_entity.pdbx_description
1 polymer ?
#
loop_
_entity_poly.entity_id
_entity_poly.type
_entity_poly.pdbx_seq_one_letter_code
_entity_poly.pdbx_strand_id
1 'polypeptide(L)'
;MVNSTDFAKRLEKILAFYGLSAAAFSEEIDFNRSTMSHLLSGRNKPSLDFIMKVIQKFPEVELYWLLNGKGSFPAQSKTIQETSSSEHNEPLPKNESKPASRSASASIPVTGNSEKEIDRVIIFYKDGSFKAYEN
;
A
#
# COMPACT_ATOMS: atom_id res chain seq x y z
N MET A 1 3.35 -3.60 -24.76
CA MET A 1 3.85 -4.93 -24.36
C MET A 1 4.71 -4.75 -23.11
N VAL A 2 4.59 -5.62 -22.10
CA VAL A 2 5.37 -5.49 -20.85
C VAL A 2 6.86 -5.73 -21.13
N ASN A 3 7.71 -4.82 -20.66
CA ASN A 3 9.16 -4.95 -20.72
C ASN A 3 9.62 -5.82 -19.53
N SER A 4 10.20 -7.00 -19.80
CA SER A 4 10.63 -7.95 -18.77
C SER A 4 11.74 -7.40 -17.88
N THR A 5 12.68 -6.63 -18.43
CA THR A 5 13.79 -6.04 -17.66
C THR A 5 13.29 -4.98 -16.70
N ASP A 6 12.38 -4.11 -17.15
CA ASP A 6 11.82 -3.08 -16.27
C ASP A 6 10.85 -3.65 -15.24
N PHE A 7 10.14 -4.72 -15.61
CA PHE A 7 9.32 -5.50 -14.66
C PHE A 7 10.20 -6.11 -13.56
N ALA A 8 11.32 -6.75 -13.92
CA ALA A 8 12.26 -7.32 -12.97
C ALA A 8 12.75 -6.28 -11.94
N LYS A 9 13.16 -5.10 -12.40
CA LYS A 9 13.57 -3.99 -11.51
C LYS A 9 12.47 -3.55 -10.54
N ARG A 10 11.22 -3.54 -10.98
CA ARG A 10 10.09 -3.21 -10.10
C ARG A 10 9.80 -4.32 -9.11
N LEU A 11 9.93 -5.58 -9.53
CA LEU A 11 9.83 -6.72 -8.64
C LEU A 11 10.92 -6.69 -7.56
N GLU A 12 12.17 -6.36 -7.93
CA GLU A 12 13.26 -6.14 -6.97
C GLU A 12 12.95 -5.03 -5.96
N LYS A 13 12.33 -3.92 -6.40
CA LYS A 13 11.88 -2.85 -5.49
C LYS A 13 10.84 -3.34 -4.49
N ILE A 14 9.93 -4.21 -4.91
CA ILE A 14 8.94 -4.83 -4.01
C ILE A 14 9.68 -5.69 -2.97
N LEU A 15 10.59 -6.56 -3.40
CA LEU A 15 11.38 -7.40 -2.49
C LEU A 15 12.14 -6.56 -1.45
N ALA A 16 12.80 -5.50 -1.90
CA ALA A 16 13.55 -4.60 -1.03
C ALA A 16 12.63 -3.86 -0.03
N PHE A 17 11.45 -3.40 -0.47
CA PHE A 17 10.50 -2.69 0.38
C PHE A 17 9.97 -3.56 1.53
N TYR A 18 9.63 -4.82 1.25
CA TYR A 18 9.17 -5.77 2.29
C TYR A 18 10.31 -6.52 2.99
N GLY A 19 11.58 -6.31 2.60
CA GLY A 19 12.72 -7.04 3.16
C GLY A 19 12.71 -8.54 2.86
N LEU A 20 12.11 -8.96 1.75
CA LEU A 20 11.94 -10.37 1.38
C LEU A 20 13.04 -10.85 0.42
N SER A 21 13.51 -12.07 0.64
CA SER A 21 14.29 -12.80 -0.36
C SER A 21 13.39 -13.29 -1.50
N ALA A 22 13.96 -13.62 -2.66
CA ALA A 22 13.20 -14.21 -3.76
C ALA A 22 12.50 -15.53 -3.38
N ALA A 23 13.14 -16.33 -2.52
CA ALA A 23 12.57 -17.57 -2.02
C ALA A 23 11.36 -17.30 -1.12
N ALA A 24 11.51 -16.42 -0.14
CA ALA A 24 10.42 -16.04 0.77
C ALA A 24 9.25 -15.38 0.02
N PHE A 25 9.55 -14.48 -0.94
CA PHE A 25 8.52 -13.90 -1.79
C PHE A 25 7.73 -14.96 -2.55
N SER A 26 8.41 -15.96 -3.12
CA SER A 26 7.76 -17.05 -3.86
C SER A 26 6.83 -17.88 -2.97
N GLU A 27 7.21 -18.09 -1.71
CA GLU A 27 6.37 -18.78 -0.72
C GLU A 27 5.14 -17.95 -0.35
N GLU A 28 5.28 -16.64 -0.13
CA GLU A 28 4.17 -15.76 0.26
C GLU A 28 3.02 -15.69 -0.77
N ILE A 29 3.34 -15.90 -2.06
CA ILE A 29 2.36 -15.91 -3.15
C ILE A 29 2.06 -17.32 -3.69
N ASP A 30 2.57 -18.38 -3.04
CA ASP A 30 2.47 -19.78 -3.47
C ASP A 30 2.87 -19.97 -4.94
N PHE A 31 4.10 -19.60 -5.28
CA PHE A 31 4.64 -19.68 -6.63
C PHE A 31 6.01 -20.38 -6.69
N ASN A 32 6.36 -20.92 -7.86
CA ASN A 32 7.60 -21.68 -8.02
C ASN A 32 8.83 -20.77 -7.98
N ARG A 33 9.79 -21.08 -7.09
CA ARG A 33 11.07 -20.35 -6.93
C ARG A 33 11.89 -20.25 -8.22
N SER A 34 11.86 -21.27 -9.08
CA SER A 34 12.53 -21.26 -10.39
C SER A 34 11.92 -20.19 -11.31
N THR A 35 10.59 -20.10 -11.35
CA THR A 35 9.90 -19.08 -12.14
C THR A 35 10.21 -17.69 -11.61
N MET A 36 10.24 -17.50 -10.28
CA MET A 36 10.65 -16.25 -9.65
C MET A 36 12.07 -15.85 -10.07
N SER A 37 13.01 -16.80 -10.09
CA SER A 37 14.39 -16.54 -10.53
C SER A 37 14.45 -16.07 -11.98
N HIS A 38 13.68 -16.67 -12.89
CA HIS A 38 13.64 -16.28 -14.30
C HIS A 38 12.95 -14.92 -14.54
N LEU A 39 11.99 -14.56 -13.69
CA LEU A 39 11.35 -13.24 -13.70
C LEU A 39 12.33 -12.16 -13.24
N LEU A 40 13.04 -12.38 -12.14
CA LEU A 40 14.06 -11.46 -11.63
C LEU A 40 15.23 -11.30 -12.60
N SER A 41 15.59 -12.34 -13.36
CA SER A 41 16.62 -12.21 -14.39
C SER A 41 16.14 -11.48 -15.66
N GLY A 42 14.85 -11.08 -15.73
CA GLY A 42 14.26 -10.43 -16.91
C GLY A 42 14.15 -11.31 -18.15
N ARG A 43 14.33 -12.63 -18.02
CA ARG A 43 14.28 -13.57 -19.16
C ARG A 43 12.87 -13.99 -19.51
N ASN A 44 11.99 -14.01 -18.52
CA ASN A 44 10.59 -14.39 -18.68
C ASN A 44 9.65 -13.18 -18.54
N LYS A 45 8.46 -13.30 -19.12
CA LYS A 45 7.34 -12.39 -18.83
C LYS A 45 6.53 -12.96 -17.65
N PRO A 46 5.98 -12.11 -16.78
CA PRO A 46 5.07 -12.57 -15.74
C PRO A 46 3.78 -13.13 -16.37
N SER A 47 3.26 -14.21 -15.78
CA SER A 47 1.91 -14.68 -16.10
C SER A 47 0.87 -13.79 -15.43
N LEU A 48 -0.37 -13.81 -15.94
CA LEU A 48 -1.48 -13.10 -15.32
C LEU A 48 -1.71 -13.59 -13.87
N ASP A 49 -1.67 -14.91 -13.66
CA ASP A 49 -1.83 -15.53 -12.33
C ASP A 49 -0.81 -14.99 -11.32
N PHE A 50 0.47 -14.90 -11.72
CA PHE A 50 1.52 -14.31 -10.89
C PHE A 50 1.17 -12.87 -10.51
N ILE A 51 0.78 -12.05 -11.49
CA ILE A 51 0.45 -10.64 -11.28
C ILE A 51 -0.72 -10.50 -10.30
N MET A 52 -1.77 -11.30 -10.50
CA MET A 52 -2.96 -11.29 -9.64
C MET A 52 -2.62 -11.64 -8.20
N LYS A 53 -1.82 -12.69 -7.98
CA LYS A 53 -1.36 -13.08 -6.65
C LYS A 53 -0.53 -11.98 -5.98
N VAL A 54 0.35 -11.30 -6.73
CA VAL A 54 1.15 -10.19 -6.19
C VAL A 54 0.27 -9.04 -5.73
N ILE A 55 -0.66 -8.56 -6.56
CA ILE A 55 -1.50 -7.40 -6.17
C ILE A 55 -2.52 -7.74 -5.06
N GLN A 56 -2.91 -9.01 -4.93
CA GLN A 56 -3.77 -9.48 -3.84
C GLN A 56 -3.00 -9.57 -2.51
N LYS A 57 -1.75 -10.03 -2.57
CA LYS A 57 -0.91 -10.23 -1.38
C LYS A 57 -0.26 -8.94 -0.89
N PHE A 58 0.08 -8.05 -1.81
CA PHE A 58 0.81 -6.80 -1.55
C PHE A 58 -0.04 -5.60 -1.99
N PRO A 59 -1.00 -5.13 -1.17
CA PRO A 59 -1.96 -4.10 -1.55
C PRO A 59 -1.34 -2.74 -1.88
N GLU A 60 -0.09 -2.50 -1.46
CA GLU A 60 0.69 -1.33 -1.81
C GLU A 60 1.19 -1.36 -3.26
N VAL A 61 1.14 -2.53 -3.93
CA VAL A 61 1.55 -2.72 -5.33
C VAL A 61 0.38 -2.46 -6.28
N GLU A 62 0.46 -1.36 -7.02
CA GLU A 62 -0.53 -1.03 -8.05
C GLU A 62 -0.21 -1.74 -9.38
N LEU A 63 -1.26 -2.27 -10.03
CA LEU A 63 -1.14 -3.08 -11.25
C LEU A 63 -0.45 -2.32 -12.39
N TYR A 64 -0.88 -1.09 -12.66
CA TYR A 64 -0.35 -0.29 -13.75
C TYR A 64 1.09 0.13 -13.47
N TRP A 65 1.44 0.45 -12.22
CA TRP A 65 2.83 0.64 -11.81
C TRP A 65 3.67 -0.61 -12.03
N LEU A 66 3.21 -1.78 -11.59
CA LEU A 66 3.95 -3.04 -11.73
C LEU A 66 4.22 -3.40 -13.19
N LEU A 67 3.25 -3.19 -14.08
CA LEU A 67 3.38 -3.57 -15.50
C LEU A 67 4.08 -2.51 -16.35
N ASN A 68 3.80 -1.22 -16.10
CA ASN A 68 4.15 -0.14 -17.00
C ASN A 68 5.06 0.92 -16.35
N GLY A 69 5.31 0.83 -15.04
CA GLY A 69 6.13 1.79 -14.29
C GLY A 69 5.48 3.17 -14.10
N LYS A 70 4.17 3.28 -14.35
CA LYS A 70 3.43 4.53 -14.23
C LYS A 70 2.59 4.50 -12.95
N GLY A 71 2.61 5.59 -12.19
CA GLY A 71 2.05 5.66 -10.84
C GLY A 71 3.15 5.67 -9.79
N SER A 72 2.84 5.29 -8.56
CA SER A 72 3.79 5.24 -7.45
C SER A 72 3.71 3.92 -6.70
N PHE A 73 4.85 3.49 -6.19
CA PHE A 73 4.96 2.40 -5.23
C PHE A 73 5.85 2.89 -4.07
N PRO A 74 5.43 2.68 -2.82
CA PRO A 74 4.14 2.11 -2.40
C PRO A 74 2.96 3.05 -2.75
N ALA A 75 1.79 2.48 -3.03
CA ALA A 75 0.57 3.26 -3.21
C ALA A 75 0.14 3.87 -1.87
N GLN A 76 -0.10 5.18 -1.84
CA GLN A 76 -0.72 5.81 -0.68
C GLN A 76 -2.16 5.29 -0.55
N SER A 77 -2.52 4.81 0.65
CA SER A 77 -3.76 4.12 0.99
C SER A 77 -4.98 4.60 0.19
N LYS A 78 -5.30 3.89 -0.89
CA LYS A 78 -6.67 3.84 -1.37
C LYS A 78 -7.34 2.76 -0.56
N THR A 79 -8.20 3.16 0.37
CA THR A 79 -9.19 2.27 0.98
C THR A 79 -9.93 1.58 -0.17
N ILE A 80 -9.57 0.34 -0.46
CA ILE A 80 -10.29 -0.50 -1.42
C ILE A 80 -11.61 -0.83 -0.71
N GLN A 81 -12.62 0.00 -0.93
CA GLN A 81 -13.99 -0.42 -0.68
C GLN A 81 -14.30 -1.48 -1.72
N GLU A 82 -14.45 -2.72 -1.25
CA GLU A 82 -15.02 -3.82 -2.02
C GLU A 82 -16.44 -3.43 -2.45
N THR A 83 -16.59 -2.86 -3.65
CA THR A 83 -17.90 -2.70 -4.27
C THR A 83 -18.32 -4.08 -4.78
N SER A 84 -18.98 -4.82 -3.88
CA SER A 84 -19.85 -5.92 -4.23
C SER A 84 -20.92 -5.41 -5.20
N SER A 85 -21.05 -6.09 -6.33
CA SER A 85 -22.02 -5.81 -7.38
C SER A 85 -23.45 -5.77 -6.84
N SER A 86 -24.15 -4.65 -6.97
CA SER A 86 -25.62 -4.56 -6.94
C SER A 86 -26.09 -3.29 -7.68
N GLU A 87 -26.63 -3.54 -8.86
CA GLU A 87 -27.75 -2.89 -9.57
C GLU A 87 -28.07 -1.39 -9.32
N HIS A 88 -27.93 -0.62 -10.40
CA HIS A 88 -28.78 0.48 -10.92
C HIS A 88 -29.85 1.09 -9.98
N ASN A 89 -29.64 2.33 -9.52
CA ASN A 89 -30.50 3.52 -9.80
C ASN A 89 -30.06 4.78 -8.99
N GLU A 90 -30.00 5.92 -9.66
CA GLU A 90 -29.83 7.30 -9.14
C GLU A 90 -31.22 7.91 -8.79
N PRO A 91 -31.39 9.13 -8.22
CA PRO A 91 -30.62 9.93 -7.24
C PRO A 91 -31.41 10.33 -5.96
N LEU A 92 -30.66 10.84 -4.95
CA LEU A 92 -30.93 11.65 -3.73
C LEU A 92 -32.29 12.41 -3.56
N PRO A 93 -32.75 12.81 -2.32
CA PRO A 93 -31.98 13.69 -1.39
C PRO A 93 -32.25 13.70 0.16
N LYS A 94 -31.26 14.28 0.87
CA LYS A 94 -31.22 15.17 2.09
C LYS A 94 -31.76 14.78 3.50
N ASN A 95 -30.96 15.27 4.48
CA ASN A 95 -31.25 15.73 5.86
C ASN A 95 -31.40 14.63 6.96
N GLU A 96 -30.96 14.75 8.22
CA GLU A 96 -30.40 15.83 9.06
C GLU A 96 -29.93 15.21 10.42
N SER A 97 -29.06 15.91 11.18
CA SER A 97 -28.97 15.92 12.67
C SER A 97 -27.94 15.04 13.47
N LYS A 98 -27.12 15.79 14.26
CA LYS A 98 -26.12 15.52 15.34
C LYS A 98 -26.77 14.96 16.66
N PRO A 99 -26.12 14.87 17.87
CA PRO A 99 -24.69 14.84 18.31
C PRO A 99 -24.32 13.85 19.49
N ALA A 100 -23.01 13.85 19.87
CA ALA A 100 -22.39 13.56 21.21
C ALA A 100 -22.15 12.07 21.60
N SER A 101 -21.07 11.60 22.25
CA SER A 101 -20.31 12.14 23.41
C SER A 101 -19.10 11.25 23.83
N ARG A 102 -18.06 11.86 24.44
CA ARG A 102 -17.11 11.39 25.50
C ARG A 102 -15.86 10.51 25.24
N SER A 103 -14.71 11.19 25.39
CA SER A 103 -13.57 10.99 26.33
C SER A 103 -12.88 9.63 26.53
N ALA A 104 -11.53 9.64 26.39
CA ALA A 104 -10.57 9.03 27.33
C ALA A 104 -9.13 9.37 26.91
N SER A 105 -8.38 9.95 27.84
CA SER A 105 -6.97 10.35 27.76
C SER A 105 -6.02 9.16 27.76
N ALA A 106 -4.91 9.27 27.03
CA ALA A 106 -3.67 8.51 27.29
C ALA A 106 -2.47 9.42 26.95
N SER A 107 -1.83 9.96 27.98
CA SER A 107 -0.58 10.69 27.93
C SER A 107 0.62 9.74 27.85
N ILE A 108 1.57 10.01 26.96
CA ILE A 108 2.92 9.41 26.94
C ILE A 108 3.95 10.54 27.17
N PRO A 109 4.96 10.35 28.04
CA PRO A 109 5.88 11.40 28.49
C PRO A 109 7.00 11.67 27.47
N VAL A 110 7.35 12.94 27.27
CA VAL A 110 8.60 13.34 26.60
C VAL A 110 9.60 13.76 27.67
N THR A 111 10.58 12.90 27.94
CA THR A 111 11.78 13.28 28.71
C THR A 111 12.96 13.27 27.76
N GLY A 112 13.63 14.41 27.61
CA GLY A 112 14.86 14.52 26.83
C GLY A 112 15.11 15.93 26.32
N ASN A 113 15.56 16.80 27.21
CA ASN A 113 16.05 18.14 26.90
C ASN A 113 17.30 18.04 26.01
N SER A 114 17.24 18.58 24.79
CA SER A 114 18.38 19.07 23.99
C SER A 114 17.83 19.81 22.78
N GLU A 115 18.47 20.92 22.42
CA GLU A 115 18.18 21.92 21.37
C GLU A 115 17.83 21.34 19.99
N LYS A 116 16.67 20.70 19.87
CA LYS A 116 16.19 20.12 18.62
C LYS A 116 14.96 20.87 18.19
N GLU A 117 15.08 21.53 17.05
CA GLU A 117 13.95 22.13 16.36
C GLU A 117 13.04 21.02 15.83
N ILE A 118 11.74 21.24 15.96
CA ILE A 118 10.73 20.28 15.55
C ILE A 118 10.52 20.45 14.04
N ASP A 119 10.94 19.46 13.27
CA ASP A 119 10.74 19.41 11.82
C ASP A 119 9.26 19.15 11.46
N ARG A 120 8.63 18.19 12.16
CA ARG A 120 7.23 17.82 11.92
C ARG A 120 6.57 17.22 13.16
N VAL A 121 5.31 17.58 13.41
CA VAL A 121 4.43 16.93 14.41
C VAL A 121 3.24 16.30 13.71
N ILE A 122 2.95 15.03 14.03
CA ILE A 122 1.75 14.33 13.55
C ILE A 122 0.85 13.99 14.74
N ILE A 123 -0.38 14.51 14.72
CA ILE A 123 -1.39 14.29 15.76
C ILE A 123 -2.44 13.33 15.22
N PHE A 124 -2.65 12.20 15.90
CA PHE A 124 -3.71 11.25 15.60
C PHE A 124 -4.95 11.52 16.46
N TYR A 125 -6.10 11.63 15.83
CA TYR A 125 -7.39 11.77 16.48
C TYR A 125 -8.06 10.40 16.62
N LYS A 126 -8.98 10.27 17.58
CA LYS A 126 -9.69 9.01 17.84
C LYS A 126 -10.58 8.54 16.69
N ASP A 127 -10.94 9.44 15.78
CA ASP A 127 -11.70 9.13 14.57
C ASP A 127 -10.82 8.56 13.44
N GLY A 128 -9.53 8.32 13.71
CA GLY A 128 -8.57 7.79 12.75
C GLY A 128 -8.01 8.84 11.80
N SER A 129 -8.47 10.09 11.87
CA SER A 129 -7.85 11.19 11.14
C SER A 129 -6.53 11.61 11.79
N PHE A 130 -5.65 12.24 11.01
CA PHE A 130 -4.46 12.84 11.56
C PHE A 130 -4.22 14.23 10.96
N LYS A 131 -3.46 15.05 11.69
CA LYS A 131 -2.94 16.32 11.19
C LYS A 131 -1.42 16.35 11.33
N ALA A 132 -0.76 16.72 10.23
CA ALA A 132 0.67 16.97 10.21
C ALA A 132 0.90 18.49 10.20
N TYR A 133 1.81 18.95 11.05
CA TYR A 133 2.29 20.33 11.09
C TYR A 133 3.79 20.30 10.84
N GLU A 134 4.26 21.21 9.99
CA GLU A 134 5.66 21.38 9.60
C GLU A 134 6.06 22.82 9.91
N ASN A 135 7.32 23.03 10.30
CA ASN A 135 7.86 24.36 10.64
C ASN A 135 8.36 25.11 9.39
#